data_AF-A0A382AH99-F1
#
_entry.id   AF-A0A382AH99-F1
#
_cell.length_a   1.000
_cell.length_b   1.000
_cell.length_c   1.000
_cell.angle_alpha   90.00
_cell.angle_beta   90.00
_cell.angle_gamma   90.00
#
_symmetry.space_group_name_H-M   'P 1'
#
loop_
_entity.id
_entity.type
_entity.pdbx_description
1 polymer ?
#
loop_
_entity_poly.entity_id
_entity_poly.type
_entity_poly.pdbx_seq_one_letter_code
_entity_poly.pdbx_strand_id
1 'polypeptide(L)'
;MDKREHWGTKFGFILAASGSAVGLGNIWKYPYIAGENGGGAFTLIYLLCILIVGMPIVIGEFVIGRKTQLSPVGAFEKLAPKSFWKWVGMLGVCSAFVILAFYGVVGGWTLRYTFMSVMGEFSKLTGDPAISGEVFNSFITNPLYPLFWHFIFMGLCIWVIINGIKGGIEKWTKIMMPMILFILIILVFRGITLPNASAGISFLFKPKFEDITASSIVLALGHSFFTLSLGMGTMITYGSYLKKEQNLFNSAMWVLLLDTGIAIMAGIAIFTTVFSVGADPAGGPGLIFVVLPTIFPQIAGGLLWGTLFFFLLFLAA
;
A
#
# COMPACT_ATOMS: atom_id res chain seq x y z
N MET A 1 -27.11 -20.84 14.10
CA MET A 1 -26.15 -19.70 14.05
C MET A 1 -24.79 -20.30 13.86
N ASP A 2 -24.23 -20.19 12.66
CA ASP A 2 -22.86 -20.62 12.42
C ASP A 2 -21.92 -19.88 13.36
N LYS A 3 -21.01 -20.62 14.01
CA LYS A 3 -19.99 -20.02 14.89
C LYS A 3 -19.13 -19.09 14.04
N ARG A 4 -19.18 -17.79 14.33
CA ARG A 4 -18.33 -16.78 13.67
C ARG A 4 -16.87 -17.24 13.71
N GLU A 5 -16.19 -17.13 12.57
CA GLU A 5 -14.75 -17.42 12.53
C GLU A 5 -13.96 -16.44 13.40
N HIS A 6 -12.74 -16.82 13.76
CA HIS A 6 -11.79 -15.96 14.46
C HIS A 6 -10.43 -16.12 13.83
N TRP A 7 -9.54 -15.15 14.01
CA TRP A 7 -8.14 -15.32 13.66
C TRP A 7 -7.55 -16.56 14.35
N GLY A 8 -6.82 -17.37 13.60
CA GLY A 8 -6.10 -18.54 14.11
C GLY A 8 -4.99 -18.14 15.07
N THR A 9 -4.31 -17.03 14.81
CA THR A 9 -3.18 -16.55 15.62
C THR A 9 -3.17 -15.02 15.79
N LYS A 10 -2.55 -14.51 16.87
CA LYS A 10 -2.28 -13.07 17.04
C LYS A 10 -1.43 -12.53 15.89
N PHE A 11 -0.42 -13.29 15.49
CA PHE A 11 0.46 -12.94 14.38
C PHE A 11 -0.31 -12.84 13.05
N GLY A 12 -1.23 -13.77 12.79
CA GLY A 12 -2.10 -13.73 11.62
C GLY A 12 -2.98 -12.49 11.55
N PHE A 13 -3.54 -12.05 12.68
CA PHE A 13 -4.26 -10.78 12.74
C PHE A 13 -3.35 -9.59 12.45
N ILE A 14 -2.17 -9.52 13.08
CA ILE A 14 -1.23 -8.41 12.87
C ILE A 14 -0.82 -8.34 11.41
N LEU A 15 -0.47 -9.46 10.79
CA LEU A 15 -0.11 -9.50 9.37
C LEU A 15 -1.28 -9.16 8.46
N ALA A 16 -2.51 -9.57 8.78
CA ALA A 16 -3.67 -9.18 7.99
C ALA A 16 -3.94 -7.68 8.10
N ALA A 17 -3.99 -7.13 9.32
CA ALA A 17 -4.16 -5.70 9.52
C ALA A 17 -3.02 -4.89 8.88
N SER A 18 -1.78 -5.38 8.98
CA SER A 18 -0.63 -4.75 8.32
C SER A 18 -0.72 -4.86 6.81
N GLY A 19 -1.17 -5.98 6.26
CA GLY A 19 -1.37 -6.16 4.82
C GLY A 19 -2.55 -5.36 4.26
N SER A 20 -3.53 -5.00 5.11
CA SER A 20 -4.55 -4.01 4.74
C SER A 20 -3.95 -2.60 4.65
N ALA A 21 -3.07 -2.25 5.59
CA ALA A 21 -2.43 -0.94 5.64
C ALA A 21 -1.37 -0.78 4.53
N VAL A 22 -0.52 -1.80 4.39
CA VAL A 22 0.57 -1.85 3.42
C VAL A 22 0.02 -2.13 2.04
N GLY A 23 0.11 -1.15 1.15
CA GLY A 23 -0.26 -1.36 -0.25
C GLY A 23 0.40 -0.36 -1.19
N LEU A 24 -0.30 -0.07 -2.30
CA LEU A 24 0.08 0.98 -3.24
C LEU A 24 0.24 2.34 -2.55
N GLY A 25 -0.46 2.59 -1.44
CA GLY A 25 -0.25 3.77 -0.60
C GLY A 25 1.23 3.96 -0.20
N ASN A 26 1.86 2.90 0.31
CA ASN A 26 3.22 2.91 0.83
C ASN A 26 4.28 2.88 -0.27
N ILE A 27 4.05 2.07 -1.30
CA ILE A 27 5.04 1.80 -2.33
C ILE A 27 5.00 2.86 -3.45
N TRP A 28 3.82 3.39 -3.76
CA TRP A 28 3.62 4.35 -4.83
C TRP A 28 3.37 5.76 -4.33
N LYS A 29 2.38 5.93 -3.43
CA LYS A 29 1.90 7.27 -3.05
C LYS A 29 2.85 8.00 -2.11
N TYR A 30 3.34 7.35 -1.07
CA TYR A 30 4.24 7.96 -0.09
C TYR A 30 5.53 8.53 -0.71
N PRO A 31 6.29 7.78 -1.55
CA PRO A 31 7.53 8.30 -2.10
C PRO A 31 7.33 9.60 -2.90
N TYR A 32 6.32 9.65 -3.77
CA TYR A 32 6.09 10.85 -4.59
C TYR A 32 5.66 12.05 -3.73
N ILE A 33 4.71 11.90 -2.80
CA ILE A 33 4.26 13.03 -1.98
C ILE A 33 5.37 13.54 -1.08
N ALA A 34 6.21 12.63 -0.55
CA ALA A 34 7.37 13.02 0.24
C ALA A 34 8.36 13.82 -0.62
N GLY A 35 8.67 13.34 -1.83
CA GLY A 35 9.54 14.04 -2.77
C GLY A 35 9.07 15.45 -3.15
N GLU A 36 7.76 15.63 -3.36
CA GLU A 36 7.16 16.90 -3.77
C GLU A 36 6.91 17.89 -2.62
N ASN A 37 6.96 17.45 -1.35
CA ASN A 37 6.59 18.28 -0.20
C ASN A 37 7.74 18.47 0.81
N GLY A 38 9.00 18.46 0.37
CA GLY A 38 10.14 18.75 1.25
C GLY A 38 10.78 17.51 1.92
N GLY A 39 10.58 16.33 1.36
CA GLY A 39 11.29 15.09 1.66
C GLY A 39 11.20 14.68 3.13
N GLY A 40 12.32 14.85 3.84
CA GLY A 40 12.43 14.47 5.25
C GLY A 40 11.51 15.28 6.16
N ALA A 41 11.23 16.55 5.81
CA ALA A 41 10.33 17.40 6.60
C ALA A 41 8.88 16.92 6.50
N PHE A 42 8.41 16.58 5.29
CA PHE A 42 7.10 15.97 5.08
C PHE A 42 6.99 14.63 5.82
N THR A 43 8.03 13.80 5.69
CA THR A 43 8.07 12.49 6.36
C THR A 43 7.91 12.64 7.86
N LEU A 44 8.58 13.59 8.50
CA LEU A 44 8.43 13.84 9.94
C LEU A 44 6.98 14.21 10.31
N ILE A 45 6.35 15.11 9.56
CA ILE A 45 4.94 15.52 9.80
C ILE A 45 4.01 14.33 9.62
N TYR A 46 4.19 13.55 8.54
CA TYR A 46 3.42 12.35 8.28
C TYR A 46 3.54 11.31 9.41
N LEU A 47 4.75 11.08 9.93
CA LEU A 47 4.97 10.19 11.08
C LEU A 47 4.26 10.71 12.34
N LEU A 48 4.26 12.02 12.58
CA LEU A 48 3.51 12.62 13.68
C LEU A 48 1.99 12.45 13.49
N CYS A 49 1.46 12.63 12.28
CA CYS A 49 0.05 12.35 11.97
C CYS A 49 -0.31 10.89 12.24
N ILE A 50 0.54 9.94 11.83
CA ILE A 50 0.35 8.51 12.11
C ILE A 50 0.32 8.24 13.61
N LEU A 51 1.25 8.79 14.38
CA LEU A 51 1.35 8.51 15.83
C LEU A 51 0.24 9.18 16.63
N ILE A 52 -0.07 10.44 16.34
CA ILE A 52 -1.00 11.26 17.14
C ILE A 52 -2.45 11.03 16.73
N VAL A 53 -2.73 10.82 15.43
CA VAL A 53 -4.08 10.69 14.90
C VAL A 53 -4.36 9.26 14.44
N GLY A 54 -3.45 8.68 13.65
CA GLY A 54 -3.63 7.33 13.11
C GLY A 54 -3.74 6.27 14.21
N MET A 55 -2.80 6.23 15.16
CA MET A 55 -2.74 5.21 16.20
C MET A 55 -4.00 5.18 17.08
N PRO A 56 -4.47 6.31 17.66
CA PRO A 56 -5.69 6.28 18.47
C PRO A 56 -6.92 5.81 17.68
N ILE A 57 -7.03 6.19 16.40
CA ILE A 57 -8.16 5.79 15.55
C ILE A 57 -8.09 4.30 15.22
N VAL A 58 -6.92 3.75 14.86
CA VAL A 58 -6.75 2.30 14.62
C VAL A 58 -7.16 1.51 15.86
N ILE A 59 -6.70 1.93 17.04
CA ILE A 59 -7.08 1.28 18.31
C ILE A 59 -8.58 1.40 18.53
N GLY A 60 -9.19 2.56 18.29
CA GLY A 60 -10.62 2.78 18.38
C GLY A 60 -11.42 1.84 17.49
N GLU A 61 -11.03 1.69 16.22
CA GLU A 61 -11.66 0.76 15.29
C GLU A 61 -11.52 -0.69 15.75
N PHE A 62 -10.33 -1.11 16.21
CA PHE A 62 -10.14 -2.43 16.79
C PHE A 62 -11.02 -2.68 18.02
N VAL A 63 -11.16 -1.69 18.90
CA VAL A 63 -12.02 -1.77 20.09
C VAL A 63 -13.48 -1.96 19.68
N ILE A 64 -13.99 -1.13 18.77
CA ILE A 64 -15.36 -1.19 18.26
C ILE A 64 -15.64 -2.56 17.64
N GLY A 65 -14.76 -3.01 16.73
CA GLY A 65 -14.86 -4.31 16.08
C GLY A 65 -14.88 -5.45 17.09
N ARG A 66 -13.85 -5.52 17.95
CA ARG A 66 -13.71 -6.60 18.91
C ARG A 66 -14.84 -6.66 19.92
N LYS A 67 -15.33 -5.50 20.40
CA LYS A 67 -16.41 -5.44 21.38
C LYS A 67 -17.74 -5.92 20.79
N THR A 68 -18.01 -5.59 19.53
CA THR A 68 -19.30 -5.85 18.91
C THR A 68 -19.36 -7.21 18.22
N GLN A 69 -18.23 -7.68 17.68
CA GLN A 69 -18.10 -8.87 16.82
C GLN A 69 -19.02 -8.79 15.58
N LEU A 70 -19.19 -7.57 15.04
CA LEU A 70 -20.05 -7.25 13.90
C LEU A 70 -19.30 -6.43 12.85
N SER A 71 -19.85 -6.38 11.64
CA SER A 71 -19.43 -5.45 10.58
C SER A 71 -19.70 -3.99 10.98
N PRO A 72 -19.10 -2.98 10.32
CA PRO A 72 -19.14 -1.58 10.75
C PRO A 72 -20.55 -1.05 11.03
N VAL A 73 -21.49 -1.24 10.12
CA VAL A 73 -22.90 -0.79 10.29
C VAL A 73 -23.53 -1.44 11.53
N GLY A 74 -23.41 -2.76 11.67
CA GLY A 74 -23.95 -3.49 12.81
C GLY A 74 -23.24 -3.18 14.13
N ALA A 75 -21.94 -2.87 14.07
CA ALA A 75 -21.15 -2.48 15.23
C ALA A 75 -21.66 -1.16 15.82
N PHE A 76 -21.87 -0.15 14.99
CA PHE A 76 -22.42 1.13 15.44
C PHE A 76 -23.89 1.00 15.91
N GLU A 77 -24.73 0.24 15.20
CA GLU A 77 -26.12 -0.01 15.65
C GLU A 77 -26.18 -0.70 17.02
N LYS A 78 -25.27 -1.64 17.29
CA LYS A 78 -25.20 -2.35 18.58
C LYS A 78 -24.70 -1.47 19.72
N LEU A 79 -23.74 -0.57 19.46
CA LEU A 79 -23.18 0.31 20.49
C LEU A 79 -24.06 1.51 20.80
N ALA A 80 -24.77 2.03 19.80
CA ALA A 80 -25.64 3.20 19.92
C ALA A 80 -26.96 2.94 19.18
N PRO A 81 -27.84 2.08 19.72
CA PRO A 81 -29.12 1.74 19.08
C PRO A 81 -30.00 2.98 18.93
N LYS A 82 -30.78 3.02 17.85
CA LYS A 82 -31.67 4.16 17.50
C LYS A 82 -30.96 5.50 17.25
N SER A 83 -29.64 5.51 17.12
CA SER A 83 -28.86 6.69 16.77
C SER A 83 -28.54 6.75 15.27
N PHE A 84 -27.99 7.88 14.82
CA PHE A 84 -27.50 8.03 13.45
C PHE A 84 -26.10 7.44 13.23
N TRP A 85 -25.43 6.90 14.26
CA TRP A 85 -24.06 6.38 14.14
C TRP A 85 -23.92 5.22 13.15
N LYS A 86 -24.99 4.45 12.90
CA LYS A 86 -25.00 3.41 11.86
C LYS A 86 -24.65 3.94 10.47
N TRP A 87 -24.96 5.22 10.19
CA TRP A 87 -24.65 5.87 8.93
C TRP A 87 -23.16 6.20 8.78
N VAL A 88 -22.43 6.38 9.87
CA VAL A 88 -20.95 6.46 9.84
C VAL A 88 -20.37 5.11 9.42
N GLY A 89 -20.91 4.01 9.96
CA GLY A 89 -20.57 2.67 9.49
C GLY A 89 -20.90 2.44 8.01
N MET A 90 -22.04 2.95 7.54
CA MET A 90 -22.45 2.85 6.14
C MET A 90 -21.53 3.67 5.24
N LEU A 91 -21.17 4.89 5.65
CA LEU A 91 -20.21 5.73 4.95
C LEU A 91 -18.90 4.98 4.74
N GLY A 92 -18.38 4.31 5.78
CA GLY A 92 -17.17 3.49 5.66
C GLY A 92 -17.30 2.37 4.63
N VAL A 93 -18.43 1.65 4.62
CA VAL A 93 -18.71 0.60 3.62
C VAL A 93 -18.78 1.18 2.21
N CYS A 94 -19.45 2.32 2.02
CA CYS A 94 -19.49 3.01 0.73
C CYS A 94 -18.10 3.47 0.28
N SER A 95 -17.29 4.01 1.21
CA SER A 95 -15.91 4.40 0.92
C SER A 95 -15.06 3.21 0.50
N ALA A 96 -15.15 2.07 1.20
CA ALA A 96 -14.43 0.85 0.84
C ALA A 96 -14.85 0.35 -0.56
N PHE A 97 -16.13 0.40 -0.89
CA PHE A 97 -16.65 0.02 -2.20
C PHE A 97 -16.10 0.91 -3.33
N VAL A 98 -16.12 2.23 -3.14
CA VAL A 98 -15.58 3.20 -4.12
C VAL A 98 -14.06 3.06 -4.26
N ILE A 99 -13.35 2.85 -3.15
CA ILE A 99 -11.90 2.63 -3.18
C ILE A 99 -11.58 1.38 -3.99
N LEU A 100 -12.23 0.26 -3.70
CA LEU A 100 -12.01 -1.00 -4.41
C LEU A 100 -12.24 -0.88 -5.91
N ALA A 101 -13.21 -0.06 -6.36
CA ALA A 101 -13.51 0.13 -7.77
C ALA A 101 -12.30 0.65 -8.57
N PHE A 102 -11.54 1.61 -8.06
CA PHE A 102 -10.32 2.08 -8.73
C PHE A 102 -9.08 1.28 -8.33
N TYR A 103 -9.01 0.78 -7.09
CA TYR A 103 -7.85 0.02 -6.61
C TYR A 103 -7.67 -1.29 -7.38
N GLY A 104 -8.78 -1.96 -7.72
CA GLY A 104 -8.74 -3.17 -8.55
C GLY A 104 -8.23 -2.91 -9.98
N VAL A 105 -8.41 -1.70 -10.52
CA VAL A 105 -7.85 -1.33 -11.83
C VAL A 105 -6.34 -1.22 -11.73
N VAL A 106 -5.84 -0.51 -10.71
CA VAL A 106 -4.38 -0.38 -10.48
C VAL A 106 -3.76 -1.73 -10.14
N GLY A 107 -4.44 -2.59 -9.37
CA GLY A 107 -4.04 -3.99 -9.15
C GLY A 107 -3.85 -4.75 -10.45
N GLY A 108 -4.78 -4.60 -11.41
CA GLY A 108 -4.62 -5.13 -12.77
C GLY A 108 -3.38 -4.58 -13.51
N TRP A 109 -3.05 -3.31 -13.34
CA TRP A 109 -1.82 -2.74 -13.93
C TRP A 109 -0.57 -3.39 -13.36
N THR A 110 -0.49 -3.58 -12.03
CA THR A 110 0.67 -4.24 -11.39
C THR A 110 0.86 -5.66 -11.92
N LEU A 111 -0.23 -6.39 -12.11
CA LEU A 111 -0.20 -7.75 -12.65
C LEU A 111 0.31 -7.75 -14.09
N ARG A 112 -0.23 -6.90 -14.97
CA ARG A 112 0.26 -6.76 -16.35
C ARG A 112 1.75 -6.44 -16.39
N TYR A 113 2.19 -5.45 -15.61
CA TYR A 113 3.58 -5.01 -15.61
C TYR A 113 4.52 -6.06 -15.01
N THR A 114 4.03 -6.90 -14.09
CA THR A 114 4.76 -8.09 -13.64
C THR A 114 5.00 -9.03 -14.82
N PHE A 115 3.97 -9.34 -15.61
CA PHE A 115 4.12 -10.17 -16.81
C PHE A 115 5.05 -9.55 -17.86
N MET A 116 4.89 -8.26 -18.16
CA MET A 116 5.78 -7.55 -19.09
C MET A 116 7.23 -7.62 -18.65
N SER A 117 7.49 -7.46 -17.34
CA SER A 117 8.83 -7.56 -16.79
C SER A 117 9.38 -8.97 -16.95
N VAL A 118 8.64 -10.01 -16.55
CA VAL A 118 9.06 -11.43 -16.68
C VAL A 118 9.37 -11.80 -18.14
N MET A 119 8.59 -11.28 -19.09
CA MET A 119 8.78 -11.51 -20.52
C MET A 119 9.94 -10.69 -21.14
N GLY A 120 10.60 -9.84 -20.34
CA GLY A 120 11.72 -9.01 -20.78
C GLY A 120 11.32 -7.84 -21.68
N GLU A 121 10.04 -7.45 -21.70
CA GLU A 121 9.53 -6.40 -22.59
C GLU A 121 10.10 -5.01 -22.27
N PHE A 122 10.52 -4.77 -21.02
CA PHE A 122 11.15 -3.51 -20.62
C PHE A 122 12.46 -3.21 -21.37
N SER A 123 13.13 -4.23 -21.92
CA SER A 123 14.32 -4.01 -22.77
C SER A 123 14.05 -3.08 -23.95
N LYS A 124 12.81 -3.05 -24.46
CA LYS A 124 12.35 -2.17 -25.55
C LYS A 124 12.10 -0.72 -25.10
N LEU A 125 12.08 -0.47 -23.80
CA LEU A 125 11.76 0.84 -23.18
C LEU A 125 13.01 1.52 -22.62
N THR A 126 14.19 0.96 -22.84
CA THR A 126 15.44 1.37 -22.19
C THR A 126 15.73 2.86 -22.40
N GLY A 127 15.69 3.64 -21.31
CA GLY A 127 16.02 5.07 -21.32
C GLY A 127 15.02 5.97 -22.04
N ASP A 128 13.83 5.48 -22.42
CA ASP A 128 12.85 6.25 -23.19
C ASP A 128 11.47 6.35 -22.48
N PRO A 129 11.28 7.38 -21.63
CA PRO A 129 10.00 7.64 -20.98
C PRO A 129 8.86 8.00 -21.94
N ALA A 130 9.15 8.50 -23.14
CA ALA A 130 8.10 8.84 -24.11
C ALA A 130 7.46 7.57 -24.66
N ILE A 131 8.28 6.61 -25.11
CA ILE A 131 7.80 5.30 -25.56
C ILE A 131 7.12 4.55 -24.42
N SER A 132 7.71 4.55 -23.21
CA SER A 132 7.06 3.91 -22.06
C SER A 132 5.74 4.57 -21.68
N GLY A 133 5.62 5.89 -21.86
CA GLY A 133 4.41 6.66 -21.66
C GLY A 133 3.33 6.30 -22.68
N GLU A 134 3.70 6.14 -23.94
CA GLU A 134 2.79 5.65 -24.99
C GLU A 134 2.29 4.23 -24.69
N VAL A 135 3.20 3.31 -24.31
CA VAL A 135 2.83 1.93 -23.94
C VAL A 135 1.85 1.90 -22.77
N PHE A 136 2.08 2.75 -21.75
CA PHE A 136 1.16 2.87 -20.62
C PHE A 136 -0.19 3.49 -21.05
N ASN A 137 -0.15 4.58 -21.81
CA ASN A 137 -1.34 5.31 -22.23
C ASN A 137 -2.22 4.46 -23.17
N SER A 138 -1.64 3.81 -24.17
CA SER A 138 -2.34 2.87 -25.06
C SER A 138 -2.93 1.69 -24.30
N PHE A 139 -2.32 1.27 -23.20
CA PHE A 139 -2.91 0.27 -22.32
C PHE A 139 -4.11 0.81 -21.56
N ILE A 140 -3.96 1.88 -20.77
CA ILE A 140 -5.03 2.38 -19.87
C ILE A 140 -6.23 2.98 -20.63
N THR A 141 -6.04 3.46 -21.85
CA THR A 141 -7.11 4.01 -22.70
C THR A 141 -7.79 2.96 -23.58
N ASN A 142 -7.23 1.76 -23.69
CA ASN A 142 -7.87 0.66 -24.41
C ASN A 142 -9.15 0.21 -23.65
N PRO A 143 -10.27 -0.01 -24.34
CA PRO A 143 -11.54 -0.34 -23.67
C PRO A 143 -11.59 -1.73 -23.03
N LEU A 144 -10.73 -2.67 -23.46
CA LEU A 144 -10.80 -4.08 -23.04
C LEU A 144 -9.57 -4.55 -22.25
N TYR A 145 -8.37 -4.06 -22.60
CA TYR A 145 -7.14 -4.58 -22.00
C TYR A 145 -7.01 -4.31 -20.49
N PRO A 146 -7.28 -3.10 -19.95
CA PRO A 146 -7.27 -2.88 -18.51
C PRO A 146 -8.33 -3.71 -17.79
N LEU A 147 -9.51 -3.89 -18.40
CA LEU A 147 -10.60 -4.68 -17.83
C LEU A 147 -10.22 -6.16 -17.71
N PHE A 148 -9.52 -6.72 -18.71
CA PHE A 148 -9.03 -8.10 -18.64
C PHE A 148 -8.15 -8.33 -17.41
N TRP A 149 -7.13 -7.48 -17.21
CA TRP A 149 -6.24 -7.60 -16.04
C TRP A 149 -6.94 -7.29 -14.73
N HIS A 150 -7.88 -6.33 -14.72
CA HIS A 150 -8.75 -6.06 -13.58
C HIS A 150 -9.56 -7.29 -13.17
N PHE A 151 -10.19 -7.99 -14.12
CA PHE A 151 -10.98 -9.18 -13.81
C PHE A 151 -10.12 -10.33 -13.27
N ILE A 152 -8.90 -10.50 -13.80
CA ILE A 152 -7.97 -11.49 -13.25
C ILE A 152 -7.61 -11.12 -11.80
N PHE A 153 -7.22 -9.87 -11.57
CA PHE A 153 -6.88 -9.38 -10.22
C PHE A 153 -8.04 -9.56 -9.24
N MET A 154 -9.24 -9.10 -9.60
CA MET A 154 -10.45 -9.28 -8.78
C MET A 154 -10.79 -10.75 -8.56
N GLY A 155 -10.59 -11.61 -9.56
CA GLY A 155 -10.76 -13.06 -9.43
C GLY A 155 -9.84 -13.65 -8.36
N LEU A 156 -8.59 -13.20 -8.28
CA LEU A 156 -7.65 -13.61 -7.22
C LEU A 156 -8.09 -13.11 -5.85
N CYS A 157 -8.53 -11.84 -5.74
CA CYS A 157 -9.05 -11.30 -4.48
C CYS A 157 -10.30 -12.06 -4.00
N ILE A 158 -11.25 -12.31 -4.89
CA ILE A 158 -12.48 -13.07 -4.60
C ILE A 158 -12.11 -14.49 -4.16
N TRP A 159 -11.16 -15.12 -4.86
CA TRP A 159 -10.69 -16.45 -4.49
C TRP A 159 -10.12 -16.48 -3.07
N VAL A 160 -9.30 -15.49 -2.66
CA VAL A 160 -8.82 -15.39 -1.28
C VAL A 160 -9.98 -15.22 -0.29
N ILE A 161 -10.96 -14.36 -0.61
CA ILE A 161 -12.08 -14.03 0.30
C ILE A 161 -13.05 -15.21 0.49
N ILE A 162 -13.36 -15.97 -0.56
CA ILE A 162 -14.28 -17.12 -0.49
C ILE A 162 -13.72 -18.22 0.43
N ASN A 163 -12.40 -18.31 0.60
CA ASN A 163 -11.75 -19.24 1.53
C ASN A 163 -11.81 -18.79 3.01
N GLY A 164 -12.52 -17.72 3.33
CA GLY A 164 -12.77 -17.25 4.69
C GLY A 164 -11.55 -16.57 5.34
N ILE A 165 -11.64 -16.33 6.65
CA ILE A 165 -10.62 -15.58 7.39
C ILE A 165 -9.36 -16.43 7.58
N LYS A 166 -9.52 -17.67 8.08
CA LYS A 166 -8.37 -18.55 8.37
C LYS A 166 -7.77 -19.16 7.11
N GLY A 167 -8.62 -19.71 6.24
CA GLY A 167 -8.21 -20.44 5.03
C GLY A 167 -7.77 -19.52 3.89
N GLY A 168 -8.32 -18.31 3.85
CA GLY A 168 -8.02 -17.27 2.87
C GLY A 168 -7.06 -16.22 3.41
N ILE A 169 -7.62 -15.18 4.05
CA ILE A 169 -6.89 -13.94 4.40
C ILE A 169 -5.66 -14.21 5.29
N GLU A 170 -5.81 -14.95 6.39
CA GLU A 170 -4.69 -15.22 7.31
C GLU A 170 -3.60 -16.09 6.66
N LYS A 171 -3.99 -17.08 5.84
CA LYS A 171 -3.04 -17.95 5.15
C LYS A 171 -2.19 -17.16 4.17
N TRP A 172 -2.83 -16.34 3.34
CA TRP A 172 -2.14 -15.58 2.30
C TRP A 172 -1.33 -14.43 2.87
N THR A 173 -1.84 -13.70 3.88
CA THR A 173 -1.07 -12.60 4.51
C THR A 173 0.17 -13.11 5.24
N LYS A 174 0.14 -14.32 5.83
CA LYS A 174 1.33 -14.98 6.40
C LYS A 174 2.42 -15.32 5.38
N ILE A 175 2.07 -15.42 4.10
CA ILE A 175 3.02 -15.68 3.02
C ILE A 175 3.46 -14.36 2.37
N MET A 176 2.49 -13.53 2.01
CA MET A 176 2.70 -12.30 1.24
C MET A 176 3.44 -11.23 2.04
N MET A 177 3.11 -11.01 3.32
CA MET A 177 3.77 -9.95 4.12
C MET A 177 5.28 -10.21 4.32
N PRO A 178 5.74 -11.41 4.74
CA PRO A 178 7.16 -11.70 4.77
C PRO A 178 7.82 -11.62 3.40
N MET A 179 7.13 -12.04 2.34
CA MET A 179 7.65 -11.98 0.96
C MET A 179 7.86 -10.53 0.50
N ILE A 180 6.89 -9.64 0.76
CA ILE A 180 7.01 -8.20 0.49
C ILE A 180 8.23 -7.64 1.22
N LEU A 181 8.35 -7.87 2.53
CA LEU A 181 9.51 -7.39 3.31
C LEU A 181 10.84 -7.91 2.75
N PHE A 182 10.91 -9.20 2.43
CA PHE A 182 12.12 -9.82 1.91
C PHE A 182 12.54 -9.24 0.55
N ILE A 183 11.59 -9.16 -0.40
CA ILE A 183 11.84 -8.57 -1.71
C ILE A 183 12.26 -7.11 -1.56
N LEU A 184 11.60 -6.37 -0.68
CA LEU A 184 11.90 -4.96 -0.47
C LEU A 184 13.30 -4.73 0.10
N ILE A 185 13.71 -5.55 1.07
CA ILE A 185 15.07 -5.52 1.62
C ILE A 185 16.10 -5.76 0.51
N ILE A 186 15.87 -6.75 -0.36
CA ILE A 186 16.74 -7.03 -1.51
C ILE A 186 16.81 -5.83 -2.46
N LEU A 187 15.68 -5.20 -2.76
CA LEU A 187 15.62 -4.02 -3.63
C LEU A 187 16.31 -2.80 -3.00
N VAL A 188 16.20 -2.60 -1.69
CA VAL A 188 16.94 -1.57 -0.95
C VAL A 188 18.45 -1.83 -1.05
N PHE A 189 18.90 -3.05 -0.76
CA PHE A 189 20.31 -3.42 -0.89
C PHE A 189 20.83 -3.19 -2.31
N ARG A 190 20.05 -3.57 -3.33
CA ARG A 190 20.43 -3.27 -4.70
C ARG A 190 20.53 -1.77 -4.93
N GLY A 191 19.50 -1.02 -4.55
CA GLY A 191 19.41 0.43 -4.73
C GLY A 191 20.60 1.18 -4.14
N ILE A 192 20.99 0.86 -2.90
CA ILE A 192 22.12 1.55 -2.23
C ILE A 192 23.50 1.22 -2.83
N THR A 193 23.61 0.13 -3.60
CA THR A 193 24.86 -0.23 -4.32
C THR A 193 24.98 0.42 -5.70
N LEU A 194 23.92 1.07 -6.17
CA LEU A 194 23.94 1.77 -7.45
C LEU A 194 24.71 3.09 -7.34
N PRO A 195 25.27 3.60 -8.46
CA PRO A 195 25.87 4.93 -8.49
C PRO A 195 24.85 5.99 -8.03
N ASN A 196 25.31 7.09 -7.45
CA ASN A 196 24.46 8.21 -6.99
C ASN A 196 23.36 7.85 -5.97
N ALA A 197 23.38 6.68 -5.33
CA ALA A 197 22.38 6.31 -4.33
C ALA A 197 22.28 7.31 -3.16
N SER A 198 23.39 7.95 -2.78
CA SER A 198 23.41 8.98 -1.73
C SER A 198 22.50 10.18 -2.06
N ALA A 199 22.35 10.53 -3.34
CA ALA A 199 21.45 11.59 -3.79
C ALA A 199 19.99 11.17 -3.60
N GLY A 200 19.63 9.93 -3.93
CA GLY A 200 18.29 9.39 -3.70
C GLY A 200 17.91 9.30 -2.22
N ILE A 201 18.85 8.88 -1.36
CA ILE A 201 18.66 8.89 0.10
C ILE A 201 18.50 10.32 0.61
N SER A 202 19.36 11.23 0.16
CA SER A 202 19.30 12.64 0.54
C SER A 202 18.00 13.29 0.08
N PHE A 203 17.48 12.94 -1.09
CA PHE A 203 16.19 13.42 -1.59
C PHE A 203 15.04 13.04 -0.64
N LEU A 204 15.06 11.82 -0.12
CA LEU A 204 14.00 11.32 0.78
C LEU A 204 14.13 11.87 2.21
N PHE A 205 15.34 11.98 2.75
CA PHE A 205 15.55 12.25 4.18
C PHE A 205 16.07 13.65 4.52
N LYS A 206 16.61 14.41 3.56
CA LYS A 206 17.05 15.78 3.84
C LYS A 206 15.82 16.64 4.12
N PRO A 207 15.67 17.21 5.33
CA PRO A 207 14.48 17.97 5.67
C PRO A 207 14.54 19.34 5.01
N LYS A 208 13.52 19.67 4.22
CA LYS A 208 13.33 21.00 3.63
C LYS A 208 12.07 21.62 4.22
N PHE A 209 12.20 22.26 5.38
CA PHE A 209 11.06 22.87 6.07
C PHE A 209 10.48 24.07 5.32
N GLU A 210 11.27 24.71 4.46
CA GLU A 210 10.84 25.79 3.57
C GLU A 210 9.81 25.36 2.52
N ASP A 211 9.81 24.07 2.14
CA ASP A 211 8.87 23.51 1.17
C ASP A 211 7.53 23.10 1.82
N ILE A 212 7.41 23.21 3.15
CA ILE A 212 6.22 22.79 3.89
C ILE A 212 5.15 23.87 3.83
N THR A 213 3.98 23.48 3.31
CA THR A 213 2.79 24.34 3.26
C THR A 213 1.67 23.78 4.14
N ALA A 214 0.63 24.59 4.38
CA ALA A 214 -0.59 24.10 5.03
C ALA A 214 -1.20 22.91 4.26
N SER A 215 -1.15 22.95 2.93
CA SER A 215 -1.59 21.84 2.06
C SER A 215 -0.77 20.58 2.28
N SER A 216 0.54 20.69 2.51
CA SER A 216 1.42 19.56 2.83
C SER A 216 1.01 18.87 4.13
N ILE A 217 0.59 19.63 5.15
CA ILE A 217 0.09 19.08 6.43
C ILE A 217 -1.23 18.34 6.23
N VAL A 218 -2.17 18.94 5.49
CA VAL A 218 -3.46 18.29 5.17
C VAL A 218 -3.24 17.01 4.34
N LEU A 219 -2.29 17.05 3.40
CA LEU A 219 -1.91 15.88 2.61
C LEU A 219 -1.30 14.77 3.47
N ALA A 220 -0.41 15.11 4.41
CA ALA A 220 0.17 14.16 5.35
C ALA A 220 -0.91 13.50 6.23
N LEU A 221 -1.86 14.30 6.74
CA LEU A 221 -3.00 13.80 7.52
C LEU A 221 -3.89 12.88 6.68
N GLY A 222 -4.30 13.31 5.48
CA GLY A 222 -5.13 12.50 4.59
C GLY A 222 -4.44 11.20 4.17
N HIS A 223 -3.13 11.25 3.93
CA HIS A 223 -2.35 10.06 3.61
C HIS A 223 -2.25 9.10 4.79
N SER A 224 -2.12 9.60 6.03
CA SER A 224 -2.12 8.75 7.24
C SER A 224 -3.41 7.94 7.42
N PHE A 225 -4.56 8.49 7.02
CA PHE A 225 -5.82 7.74 7.01
C PHE A 225 -5.83 6.67 5.92
N PHE A 226 -5.39 7.04 4.72
CA PHE A 226 -5.37 6.14 3.57
C PHE A 226 -4.45 4.93 3.80
N THR A 227 -3.21 5.19 4.23
CA THR A 227 -2.19 4.14 4.45
C THR A 227 -2.56 3.22 5.61
N LEU A 228 -3.25 3.69 6.66
CA LEU A 228 -3.66 2.82 7.77
C LEU A 228 -5.04 2.17 7.58
N SER A 229 -5.63 2.28 6.38
CA SER A 229 -7.00 1.84 6.06
C SER A 229 -8.07 2.35 7.04
N LEU A 230 -7.94 3.59 7.49
CA LEU A 230 -8.79 4.18 8.53
C LEU A 230 -10.07 4.80 7.95
N GLY A 231 -11.14 4.76 8.74
CA GLY A 231 -12.42 5.42 8.44
C GLY A 231 -13.31 4.67 7.44
N MET A 232 -12.81 3.60 6.81
CA MET A 232 -13.57 2.76 5.88
C MET A 232 -14.13 1.47 6.52
N GLY A 233 -13.91 1.28 7.83
CA GLY A 233 -14.45 0.15 8.59
C GLY A 233 -13.73 -1.18 8.38
N THR A 234 -12.60 -1.19 7.66
CA THR A 234 -11.75 -2.39 7.50
C THR A 234 -11.17 -2.82 8.84
N MET A 235 -10.64 -1.89 9.64
CA MET A 235 -10.06 -2.23 10.95
C MET A 235 -11.14 -2.61 11.98
N ILE A 236 -12.34 -2.04 11.89
CA ILE A 236 -13.52 -2.53 12.63
C ILE A 236 -13.82 -4.00 12.23
N THR A 237 -13.87 -4.28 10.93
CA THR A 237 -14.16 -5.62 10.41
C THR A 237 -13.10 -6.63 10.85
N TYR A 238 -11.81 -6.31 10.75
CA TYR A 238 -10.73 -7.20 11.17
C TYR A 238 -10.71 -7.37 12.69
N GLY A 239 -10.94 -6.29 13.43
CA GLY A 239 -11.08 -6.31 14.88
C GLY A 239 -12.25 -7.18 15.35
N SER A 240 -13.32 -7.29 14.57
CA SER A 240 -14.50 -8.11 14.87
C SER A 240 -14.27 -9.62 14.85
N TYR A 241 -13.09 -10.07 14.43
CA TYR A 241 -12.66 -11.47 14.48
C TYR A 241 -11.62 -11.73 15.59
N LEU A 242 -11.24 -10.70 16.36
CA LEU A 242 -10.31 -10.83 17.49
C LEU A 242 -10.96 -11.48 18.72
N LYS A 243 -10.14 -12.25 19.45
CA LYS A 243 -10.48 -12.72 20.79
C LYS A 243 -10.18 -11.65 21.85
N LYS A 244 -10.81 -11.76 23.03
CA LYS A 244 -10.77 -10.72 24.09
C LYS A 244 -9.38 -10.55 24.71
N GLU A 245 -8.55 -11.58 24.67
CA GLU A 245 -7.25 -11.65 25.37
C GLU A 245 -6.13 -10.92 24.62
N GLN A 246 -6.36 -10.49 23.38
CA GLN A 246 -5.32 -9.83 22.59
C GLN A 246 -5.08 -8.38 23.05
N ASN A 247 -3.81 -7.98 23.15
CA ASN A 247 -3.44 -6.59 23.41
C ASN A 247 -3.56 -5.76 22.14
N LEU A 248 -4.57 -4.87 22.09
CA LEU A 248 -4.86 -4.05 20.90
C LEU A 248 -3.81 -2.97 20.64
N PHE A 249 -3.24 -2.37 21.70
CA PHE A 249 -2.20 -1.36 21.57
C PHE A 249 -0.95 -1.95 20.90
N ASN A 250 -0.52 -3.12 21.37
CA ASN A 250 0.62 -3.81 20.78
C ASN A 250 0.36 -4.19 19.32
N SER A 251 -0.85 -4.67 18.99
CA SER A 251 -1.18 -4.97 17.59
C SER A 251 -1.19 -3.71 16.71
N ALA A 252 -1.77 -2.60 17.19
CA ALA A 252 -1.75 -1.33 16.47
C ALA A 252 -0.33 -0.82 16.25
N MET A 253 0.54 -0.89 17.27
CA MET A 253 1.95 -0.51 17.14
C MET A 253 2.67 -1.31 16.06
N TRP A 254 2.45 -2.64 16.00
CA TRP A 254 3.03 -3.47 14.95
C TRP A 254 2.53 -3.11 13.56
N VAL A 255 1.23 -2.84 13.40
CA VAL A 255 0.65 -2.39 12.12
C VAL A 255 1.32 -1.11 11.66
N LEU A 256 1.46 -0.12 12.55
CA LEU A 256 2.11 1.15 12.24
C LEU A 256 3.59 0.98 11.87
N LEU A 257 4.34 0.18 12.64
CA LEU A 257 5.76 -0.06 12.37
C LEU A 257 5.98 -0.75 11.01
N LEU A 258 5.13 -1.72 10.66
CA LEU A 258 5.22 -2.42 9.38
C LEU A 258 4.81 -1.52 8.21
N ASP A 259 3.70 -0.79 8.34
CA ASP A 259 3.23 0.21 7.37
C ASP A 259 4.31 1.26 7.07
N THR A 260 4.80 1.93 8.12
CA THR A 260 5.81 2.98 8.00
C THR A 260 7.15 2.43 7.52
N GLY A 261 7.59 1.28 8.05
CA GLY A 261 8.85 0.65 7.66
C GLY A 261 8.87 0.29 6.17
N ILE A 262 7.76 -0.26 5.66
CA ILE A 262 7.63 -0.59 4.24
C ILE A 262 7.59 0.67 3.37
N ALA A 263 6.87 1.72 3.79
CA ALA A 263 6.86 2.99 3.06
C ALA A 263 8.27 3.59 2.91
N ILE A 264 9.03 3.63 4.01
CA ILE A 264 10.39 4.16 4.02
C ILE A 264 11.32 3.30 3.16
N MET A 265 11.29 1.97 3.30
CA MET A 265 12.11 1.07 2.49
C MET A 265 11.76 1.16 1.00
N ALA A 266 10.48 1.29 0.64
CA ALA A 266 10.05 1.51 -0.74
C ALA A 266 10.55 2.84 -1.29
N GLY A 267 10.47 3.92 -0.51
CA GLY A 267 11.06 5.21 -0.88
C GLY A 267 12.57 5.11 -1.16
N ILE A 268 13.32 4.41 -0.30
CA ILE A 268 14.76 4.19 -0.51
C ILE A 268 14.99 3.40 -1.81
N ALA A 269 14.33 2.26 -1.99
CA ALA A 269 14.50 1.41 -3.16
C ALA A 269 14.20 2.16 -4.47
N ILE A 270 13.11 2.93 -4.50
CA ILE A 270 12.69 3.70 -5.68
C ILE A 270 13.67 4.84 -5.96
N PHE A 271 13.94 5.72 -4.99
CA PHE A 271 14.73 6.92 -5.27
C PHE A 271 16.20 6.63 -5.49
N THR A 272 16.79 5.65 -4.80
CA THR A 272 18.18 5.24 -5.12
C THR A 272 18.30 4.70 -6.55
N THR A 273 17.30 3.94 -7.02
CA THR A 273 17.24 3.43 -8.39
C THR A 273 17.05 4.55 -9.41
N VAL A 274 16.11 5.48 -9.18
CA VAL A 274 15.82 6.62 -10.07
C VAL A 274 17.04 7.53 -10.23
N PHE A 275 17.68 7.91 -9.12
CA PHE A 275 18.84 8.80 -9.14
C PHE A 275 20.09 8.14 -9.73
N SER A 276 20.17 6.80 -9.72
CA SER A 276 21.34 6.09 -10.27
C SER A 276 21.54 6.27 -11.76
N VAL A 277 20.47 6.52 -12.50
CA VAL A 277 20.48 6.79 -13.94
C VAL A 277 20.17 8.24 -14.27
N GLY A 278 20.12 9.12 -13.25
CA GLY A 278 19.83 10.54 -13.44
C GLY A 278 18.40 10.84 -13.91
N ALA A 279 17.45 9.93 -13.68
CA ALA A 279 16.04 10.14 -14.03
C ALA A 279 15.36 11.12 -13.06
N ASP A 280 14.32 11.80 -13.54
CA ASP A 280 13.56 12.76 -12.74
C ASP A 280 12.71 12.03 -11.67
N PRO A 281 12.90 12.31 -10.37
CA PRO A 281 12.05 11.77 -9.31
C PRO A 281 10.61 12.32 -9.32
N ALA A 282 10.36 13.44 -9.98
CA ALA A 282 9.05 14.10 -10.06
C ALA A 282 8.13 13.53 -11.16
N GLY A 283 8.07 12.20 -11.28
CA GLY A 283 7.23 11.50 -12.27
C GLY A 283 5.74 11.42 -11.91
N GLY A 284 5.34 11.96 -10.75
CA GLY A 284 3.98 11.88 -10.22
C GLY A 284 3.40 10.45 -10.22
N PRO A 285 2.11 10.27 -10.55
CA PRO A 285 1.49 8.95 -10.71
C PRO A 285 2.21 8.05 -11.74
N GLY A 286 2.88 8.62 -12.74
CA GLY A 286 3.56 7.91 -13.82
C GLY A 286 4.91 7.29 -13.42
N LEU A 287 5.47 7.64 -12.26
CA LEU A 287 6.81 7.19 -11.84
C LEU A 287 6.96 5.66 -11.94
N ILE A 288 5.96 4.91 -11.46
CA ILE A 288 6.03 3.45 -11.43
C ILE A 288 5.81 2.80 -12.79
N PHE A 289 4.84 3.27 -13.57
CA PHE A 289 4.42 2.58 -14.79
C PHE A 289 5.04 3.16 -16.08
N VAL A 290 5.72 4.30 -15.98
CA VAL A 290 6.38 4.99 -17.09
C VAL A 290 7.88 5.12 -16.83
N VAL A 291 8.30 5.59 -15.66
CA VAL A 291 9.72 5.88 -15.44
C VAL A 291 10.49 4.61 -15.07
N LEU A 292 10.09 3.87 -14.03
CA LEU A 292 10.80 2.65 -13.59
C LEU A 292 11.01 1.57 -14.68
N PRO A 293 10.05 1.29 -15.58
CA PRO A 293 10.25 0.35 -16.69
C PRO A 293 11.39 0.73 -17.63
N THR A 294 11.70 2.03 -17.75
CA THR A 294 12.82 2.52 -18.57
C THR A 294 14.15 2.44 -17.85
N ILE A 295 14.13 2.45 -16.50
CA ILE A 295 15.32 2.43 -15.64
C ILE A 295 15.84 1.01 -15.43
N PHE A 296 14.95 0.06 -15.10
CA PHE A 296 15.37 -1.32 -14.85
C PHE A 296 16.30 -1.92 -15.92
N PRO A 297 16.02 -1.83 -17.23
CA PRO A 297 16.90 -2.40 -18.26
C PRO A 297 18.26 -1.69 -18.40
N GLN A 298 18.43 -0.47 -17.85
CA GLN A 298 19.72 0.24 -17.81
C GLN A 298 20.65 -0.31 -16.72
N ILE A 299 20.11 -1.07 -15.77
CA ILE A 299 20.84 -1.60 -14.62
C ILE A 299 21.21 -3.07 -14.89
N ALA A 300 22.44 -3.46 -14.53
CA ALA A 300 22.84 -4.87 -14.60
C ALA A 300 21.89 -5.78 -13.81
N GLY A 301 21.37 -6.82 -14.47
CA GLY A 301 20.33 -7.69 -13.93
C GLY A 301 18.91 -7.10 -13.96
N GLY A 302 18.66 -6.07 -14.78
CA GLY A 302 17.40 -5.32 -14.85
C GLY A 302 16.12 -6.15 -14.88
N LEU A 303 16.14 -7.27 -15.59
CA LEU A 303 15.04 -8.23 -15.64
C LEU A 303 14.62 -8.71 -14.24
N LEU A 304 15.60 -9.12 -13.41
CA LEU A 304 15.37 -9.60 -12.05
C LEU A 304 14.80 -8.48 -11.18
N TRP A 305 15.41 -7.30 -11.21
CA TRP A 305 15.01 -6.18 -10.36
C TRP A 305 13.62 -5.64 -10.70
N GLY A 306 13.32 -5.51 -12.00
CA GLY A 306 11.99 -5.12 -12.47
C GLY A 306 10.92 -6.14 -12.10
N THR A 307 11.23 -7.43 -12.26
CA THR A 307 10.29 -8.52 -11.91
C THR A 307 10.00 -8.51 -10.42
N LEU A 308 11.04 -8.42 -9.58
CA LEU A 308 10.89 -8.36 -8.13
C LEU A 308 10.07 -7.14 -7.70
N PHE A 309 10.31 -5.97 -8.29
CA PHE A 309 9.58 -4.76 -7.94
C PHE A 309 8.10 -4.84 -8.30
N PHE A 310 7.75 -5.18 -9.54
CA PHE A 310 6.34 -5.26 -9.94
C PHE A 310 5.60 -6.43 -9.29
N PHE A 311 6.29 -7.55 -9.04
CA PHE A 311 5.73 -8.64 -8.26
C PHE A 311 5.45 -8.24 -6.81
N LEU A 312 6.36 -7.48 -6.17
CA LEU A 312 6.10 -6.90 -4.85
C LEU A 312 4.89 -5.96 -4.87
N LEU A 313 4.73 -5.12 -5.89
CA LEU A 313 3.56 -4.27 -6.02
C LEU A 313 2.28 -5.08 -6.17
N PHE A 314 2.31 -6.15 -6.96
CA PHE A 314 1.17 -7.05 -7.13
C PHE A 314 0.80 -7.76 -5.83
N LEU A 315 1.78 -8.19 -5.02
CA LEU A 315 1.50 -8.79 -3.72
C LEU A 315 0.92 -7.78 -2.70
N ALA A 316 1.30 -6.51 -2.82
CA ALA A 316 0.82 -5.45 -1.93
C ALA A 316 -0.53 -4.85 -2.38
N ALA A 317 -0.92 -5.05 -3.64
CA ALA A 317 -2.18 -4.60 -4.21
C ALA A 317 -3.32 -5.55 -3.83
#